data_AF-C7PXE2-F1
#
_entry.id   AF-C7PXE2-F1
#
_cell.length_a   1.000
_cell.length_b   1.000
_cell.length_c   1.000
_cell.angle_alpha   90.00
_cell.angle_beta   90.00
_cell.angle_gamma   90.00
#
_symmetry.space_group_name_H-M   'P 1'
#
loop_
_entity.id
_entity.type
_entity.pdbx_description
1 polymer ?
#
loop_
_entity_poly.entity_id
_entity_poly.type
_entity_poly.pdbx_seq_one_letter_code
_entity_poly.pdbx_strand_id
1 'polypeptide(L)'
;MADDHLISEDETRRIAEAFVAGASWLGKPAWGKTGTGLLGAWHAPGWYPEDEERDFGGQEGSWSWAVKTVDPSGQKQVLSHEKVLEGVRGLVFGETDDPLDQLAIRKLKQWFTEPAAERHKLTLDDALSSRVCQQALFGRKVFPVGDEVSWSDKKPDWFEDQRPTAEDAS
;
A
#
# COMPACT_ATOMS: atom_id res chain seq x y z
N MET A 1 6.97 14.55 23.86
CA MET A 1 7.04 13.08 24.05
C MET A 1 5.74 12.47 23.51
N ALA A 2 5.57 12.43 22.18
CA ALA A 2 4.32 11.95 21.56
C ALA A 2 4.50 11.27 20.17
N ASP A 3 5.74 11.01 19.72
CA ASP A 3 6.00 10.47 18.38
C ASP A 3 6.29 8.95 18.35
N ASP A 4 6.48 8.29 19.49
CA ASP A 4 6.83 6.86 19.54
C ASP A 4 5.73 5.92 19.00
N HIS A 5 4.51 6.42 18.80
CA HIS A 5 3.37 5.64 18.32
C HIS A 5 2.95 5.96 16.88
N LEU A 6 3.57 6.95 16.22
CA LEU A 6 3.26 7.24 14.82
C LEU A 6 3.96 6.23 13.92
N ILE A 7 3.21 5.68 12.96
CA ILE A 7 3.79 4.86 11.89
C ILE A 7 4.49 5.80 10.92
N SER A 8 5.77 5.56 10.71
CA SER A 8 6.66 6.40 9.89
C SER A 8 6.48 6.18 8.38
N GLU A 9 6.97 7.14 7.61
CA GLU A 9 7.14 7.04 6.15
C GLU A 9 7.88 5.75 5.77
N ASP A 10 9.01 5.48 6.41
CA ASP A 10 9.85 4.31 6.14
C ASP A 10 9.13 2.98 6.42
N GLU A 11 8.36 2.90 7.51
CA GLU A 11 7.56 1.71 7.83
C GLU A 11 6.54 1.43 6.72
N THR A 12 5.81 2.46 6.28
CA THR A 12 4.84 2.30 5.18
C THR A 12 5.49 2.03 3.82
N ARG A 13 6.67 2.60 3.56
CA ARG A 13 7.43 2.37 2.33
C ARG A 13 7.84 0.91 2.23
N ARG A 14 8.37 0.33 3.32
CA ARG A 14 8.76 -1.09 3.37
C ARG A 14 7.59 -2.02 3.08
N ILE A 15 6.39 -1.71 3.59
CA ILE A 15 5.17 -2.46 3.28
C ILE A 15 4.89 -2.43 1.77
N ALA A 16 4.96 -1.25 1.16
CA ALA A 16 4.75 -1.11 -0.28
C ALA A 16 5.85 -1.79 -1.12
N GLU A 17 7.10 -1.72 -0.69
CA GLU A 17 8.23 -2.41 -1.33
C GLU A 17 8.05 -3.92 -1.31
N ALA A 18 7.68 -4.50 -0.16
CA ALA A 18 7.40 -5.93 -0.02
C ALA A 18 6.24 -6.37 -0.93
N PHE A 19 5.15 -5.58 -0.96
CA PHE A 19 4.02 -5.85 -1.86
C PHE A 19 4.44 -5.83 -3.34
N VAL A 20 5.13 -4.79 -3.78
CA VAL A 20 5.57 -4.62 -5.17
C VAL A 20 6.58 -5.70 -5.58
N ALA A 21 7.49 -6.08 -4.67
CA ALA A 21 8.44 -7.16 -4.92
C ALA A 21 7.75 -8.53 -5.07
N GLY A 22 6.69 -8.79 -4.30
CA GLY A 22 5.91 -10.03 -4.39
C GLY A 22 4.90 -10.06 -5.54
N ALA A 23 4.48 -8.91 -6.06
CA ALA A 23 3.42 -8.78 -7.04
C ALA A 23 3.94 -8.76 -8.50
N SER A 24 4.46 -9.90 -8.97
CA SER A 24 4.97 -10.06 -10.34
C SER A 24 3.96 -9.79 -11.47
N TRP A 25 2.67 -9.77 -11.15
CA TRP A 25 1.57 -9.50 -12.08
C TRP A 25 1.28 -7.99 -12.26
N LEU A 26 1.85 -7.14 -11.40
CA LEU A 26 1.76 -5.70 -11.57
C LEU A 26 2.66 -5.25 -12.73
N GLY A 27 2.21 -4.21 -13.44
CA GLY A 27 3.05 -3.46 -14.36
C GLY A 27 4.28 -2.89 -13.64
N LYS A 28 5.31 -2.52 -14.42
CA LYS A 28 6.59 -2.04 -13.88
C LYS A 28 6.34 -0.88 -12.88
N PRO A 29 6.74 -1.01 -11.61
CA PRO A 29 6.53 0.02 -10.61
C PRO A 29 7.38 1.25 -10.93
N ALA A 30 6.80 2.42 -10.76
CA ALA A 30 7.48 3.70 -10.89
C ALA A 30 7.45 4.43 -9.54
N TRP A 31 8.60 4.45 -8.87
CA TRP A 31 8.79 5.14 -7.59
C TRP A 31 9.01 6.64 -7.80
N GLY A 32 8.50 7.41 -6.86
CA GLY A 32 8.52 8.85 -6.92
C GLY A 32 8.13 9.51 -5.61
N LYS A 33 7.96 10.83 -5.68
CA LYS A 33 7.59 11.69 -4.56
C LYS A 33 6.25 12.36 -4.84
N THR A 34 5.50 12.60 -3.78
CA THR A 34 4.26 13.39 -3.79
C THR A 34 4.33 14.43 -2.70
N GLY A 35 3.78 15.62 -2.94
CA GLY A 35 3.65 16.64 -1.90
C GLY A 35 2.60 16.23 -0.86
N THR A 36 2.84 16.53 0.41
CA THR A 36 1.88 16.32 1.51
C THR A 36 1.46 17.64 2.14
N GLY A 37 0.29 17.65 2.81
CA GLY A 37 -0.24 18.81 3.52
C GLY A 37 -0.58 20.02 2.63
N LEU A 38 -0.71 21.19 3.26
CA LEU A 38 -1.09 22.43 2.57
C LEU A 38 -0.08 22.83 1.48
N LEU A 39 1.21 22.53 1.68
CA LEU A 39 2.30 22.84 0.74
C LEU A 39 2.29 21.95 -0.51
N GLY A 40 1.86 20.69 -0.39
CA GLY A 40 1.56 19.83 -1.54
C GLY A 40 0.37 20.30 -2.40
N ALA A 41 -0.41 21.27 -1.91
CA ALA A 41 -1.44 21.95 -2.72
C ALA A 41 -0.90 23.20 -3.43
N TRP A 42 0.19 23.82 -2.94
CA TRP A 42 0.83 24.99 -3.54
C TRP A 42 1.83 24.62 -4.64
N HIS A 43 2.58 23.53 -4.44
CA HIS A 43 3.31 22.87 -5.52
C HIS A 43 2.34 21.91 -6.18
N ALA A 44 2.01 22.15 -7.46
CA ALA A 44 1.01 21.39 -8.23
C ALA A 44 0.82 19.95 -7.74
N PRO A 45 -0.41 19.53 -7.33
CA PRO A 45 -0.66 18.19 -6.84
C PRO A 45 -0.17 17.21 -7.91
N GLY A 46 0.91 16.50 -7.60
CA GLY A 46 1.77 15.95 -8.63
C GLY A 46 2.66 14.86 -8.07
N TRP A 47 2.82 13.83 -8.89
CA TRP A 47 3.81 12.79 -8.69
C TRP A 47 5.06 13.18 -9.47
N TYR A 48 6.21 13.07 -8.82
CA TYR A 48 7.51 13.39 -9.38
C TYR A 48 8.40 12.15 -9.38
N PRO A 49 9.15 11.83 -10.45
CA PRO A 49 10.12 10.74 -10.43
C PRO A 49 11.13 10.87 -9.28
N GLU A 50 11.56 9.75 -8.70
CA GLU A 50 12.49 9.75 -7.56
C GLU A 50 13.85 10.40 -7.91
N ASP A 51 14.29 10.20 -9.17
CA ASP A 51 15.56 10.69 -9.72
C ASP A 51 15.51 12.14 -10.22
N GLU A 52 14.36 12.81 -10.16
CA GLU A 52 14.27 14.22 -10.55
C GLU A 52 14.91 15.08 -9.45
N GLU A 53 16.16 15.50 -9.66
CA GLU A 53 16.83 16.53 -8.85
C GLU A 53 16.14 17.88 -9.06
N ARG A 54 15.04 18.09 -8.34
CA ARG A 54 14.51 19.42 -8.11
C ARG A 54 15.01 19.90 -6.76
N ASP A 55 15.73 21.01 -6.79
CA ASP A 55 15.88 21.86 -5.62
C ASP A 55 14.49 22.45 -5.35
N PHE A 56 13.73 21.80 -4.46
CA PHE A 56 12.43 22.28 -3.99
C PHE A 56 12.59 23.47 -3.02
N GLY A 57 13.64 24.28 -3.21
CA GLY A 57 13.83 25.58 -2.60
C GLY A 57 14.27 25.53 -1.13
N GLY A 58 14.96 24.48 -0.69
CA GLY A 58 15.50 24.38 0.67
C GLY A 58 14.48 24.51 1.81
N GLN A 59 13.18 24.44 1.54
CA GLN A 59 12.15 24.43 2.57
C GLN A 59 11.93 22.99 3.03
N GLU A 60 12.19 22.72 4.31
CA GLU A 60 11.76 21.53 5.04
C GLU A 60 10.22 21.48 5.03
N GLY A 61 9.63 21.02 3.92
CA GLY A 61 8.20 21.04 3.67
C GLY A 61 7.76 19.74 2.99
N SER A 62 7.37 18.77 3.83
CA SER A 62 6.35 17.74 3.60
C SER A 62 6.29 17.12 2.19
N TRP A 63 7.29 16.29 1.88
CA TRP A 63 7.26 15.36 0.75
C TRP A 63 7.14 13.94 1.28
N SER A 64 6.38 13.11 0.56
CA SER A 64 6.21 11.68 0.86
C SER A 64 6.54 10.82 -0.35
N TRP A 65 6.81 9.55 -0.13
CA TRP A 65 6.99 8.58 -1.20
C TRP A 65 5.64 8.23 -1.87
N ALA A 66 5.70 7.88 -3.15
CA ALA A 66 4.59 7.28 -3.87
C ALA A 66 5.10 6.30 -4.93
N VAL A 67 4.37 5.20 -5.13
CA VAL A 67 4.64 4.24 -6.21
C VAL A 67 3.41 4.13 -7.10
N LYS A 68 3.64 4.33 -8.40
CA LYS A 68 2.65 4.09 -9.44
C LYS A 68 2.83 2.70 -10.00
N THR A 69 1.72 2.01 -10.21
CA THR A 69 1.69 0.71 -10.85
C THR A 69 0.46 0.58 -11.74
N VAL A 70 0.39 -0.49 -12.53
CA VAL A 70 -0.75 -0.84 -13.38
C VAL A 70 -1.17 -2.25 -13.03
N ASP A 71 -2.44 -2.45 -12.72
CA ASP A 71 -2.97 -3.79 -12.44
C ASP A 71 -3.32 -4.55 -13.74
N PRO A 72 -3.67 -5.85 -13.68
CA PRO A 72 -3.96 -6.66 -14.86
C PRO A 72 -5.23 -6.23 -15.61
N SER A 73 -6.09 -5.39 -15.01
CA SER A 73 -7.22 -4.78 -15.71
C SER A 73 -6.84 -3.53 -16.52
N GLY A 74 -5.58 -3.08 -16.39
CA GLY A 74 -5.06 -1.88 -17.04
C GLY A 74 -5.31 -0.59 -16.26
N GLN A 75 -5.87 -0.67 -15.04
CA GLN A 75 -6.08 0.51 -14.21
C GLN A 75 -4.77 0.95 -13.55
N LYS A 76 -4.59 2.27 -13.46
CA LYS A 76 -3.43 2.88 -12.79
C LYS A 76 -3.69 2.93 -11.30
N GLN A 77 -2.82 2.29 -10.54
CA GLN A 77 -2.88 2.26 -9.09
C GLN A 77 -1.75 3.12 -8.50
N VAL A 78 -2.05 3.81 -7.39
CA VAL A 78 -1.08 4.65 -6.68
C VAL A 78 -1.09 4.28 -5.21
N LEU A 79 0.05 3.83 -4.71
CA LEU A 79 0.31 3.69 -3.28
C LEU A 79 1.14 4.88 -2.81
N SER A 80 0.84 5.36 -1.61
CA SER A 80 1.56 6.41 -0.89
C SER A 80 1.55 6.08 0.60
N HIS A 81 2.32 6.84 1.39
CA HIS A 81 2.28 6.74 2.84
C HIS A 81 0.85 6.78 3.40
N GLU A 82 0.07 7.79 3.00
CA GLU A 82 -1.32 7.98 3.45
C GLU A 82 -2.22 6.80 3.07
N LYS A 83 -2.11 6.30 1.83
CA LYS A 83 -2.90 5.15 1.37
C LYS A 83 -2.56 3.87 2.14
N VAL A 84 -1.28 3.62 2.41
CA VAL A 84 -0.87 2.47 3.22
C VAL A 84 -1.36 2.61 4.65
N LEU A 85 -1.30 3.81 5.25
CA LEU A 85 -1.88 4.06 6.57
C LEU A 85 -3.39 3.80 6.58
N GLU A 86 -4.13 4.24 5.56
CA GLU A 86 -5.55 3.92 5.40
C GLU A 86 -5.78 2.41 5.34
N GLY A 87 -4.96 1.68 4.57
CA GLY A 87 -5.01 0.21 4.49
C GLY A 87 -4.77 -0.47 5.85
N VAL A 88 -3.73 -0.04 6.58
CA VAL A 88 -3.45 -0.54 7.93
C VAL A 88 -4.63 -0.28 8.87
N ARG A 89 -5.14 0.97 8.90
CA ARG A 89 -6.28 1.34 9.76
C ARG A 89 -7.53 0.56 9.40
N GLY A 90 -7.80 0.36 8.11
CA GLY A 90 -8.94 -0.43 7.63
C GLY A 90 -8.91 -1.87 8.14
N LEU A 91 -7.73 -2.49 8.25
CA LEU A 91 -7.59 -3.84 8.79
C LEU A 91 -7.55 -3.89 10.32
N VAL A 92 -6.92 -2.91 10.95
CA VAL A 92 -6.82 -2.82 12.42
C VAL A 92 -8.18 -2.52 13.04
N PHE A 93 -8.95 -1.60 12.46
CA PHE A 93 -10.26 -1.19 13.00
C PHE A 93 -11.45 -1.85 12.31
N GLY A 94 -11.23 -2.55 11.19
CA GLY A 94 -12.26 -3.30 10.50
C GLY A 94 -12.52 -4.68 11.10
N GLU A 95 -13.57 -5.31 10.57
CA GLU A 95 -13.96 -6.69 10.87
C GLU A 95 -13.77 -7.56 9.61
N THR A 96 -13.43 -8.83 9.82
CA THR A 96 -13.37 -9.83 8.75
C THR A 96 -13.93 -11.16 9.27
N ASP A 97 -14.74 -11.80 8.44
CA ASP A 97 -15.30 -13.13 8.74
C ASP A 97 -14.37 -14.27 8.30
N ASP A 98 -13.31 -13.97 7.56
CA ASP A 98 -12.33 -14.96 7.07
C ASP A 98 -11.35 -15.34 8.21
N PRO A 99 -11.35 -16.61 8.68
CA PRO A 99 -10.50 -17.06 9.78
C PRO A 99 -8.99 -16.95 9.50
N LEU A 100 -8.55 -17.09 8.25
CA LEU A 100 -7.13 -16.95 7.89
C LEU A 100 -6.71 -15.49 7.95
N ASP A 101 -7.56 -14.59 7.45
CA ASP A 101 -7.37 -13.15 7.61
C ASP A 101 -7.42 -12.74 9.09
N GLN A 102 -8.26 -13.35 9.94
CA GLN A 102 -8.30 -13.02 11.38
C GLN A 102 -6.96 -13.24 12.09
N LEU A 103 -6.23 -14.32 11.76
CA LEU A 103 -4.92 -14.57 12.36
C LEU A 103 -3.88 -13.55 11.87
N ALA A 104 -3.87 -13.26 10.57
CA ALA A 104 -2.98 -12.27 9.97
C ALA A 104 -3.25 -10.86 10.53
N ILE A 105 -4.52 -10.48 10.67
CA ILE A 105 -4.95 -9.20 11.25
C ILE A 105 -4.59 -9.11 12.73
N ARG A 106 -4.62 -10.21 13.51
CA ARG A 106 -4.13 -10.19 14.89
C ARG A 106 -2.65 -9.81 14.97
N LYS A 107 -1.81 -10.35 14.08
CA LYS A 107 -0.39 -9.96 13.99
C LYS A 107 -0.23 -8.48 13.62
N LEU A 108 -1.02 -7.99 12.67
CA LEU A 108 -1.03 -6.57 12.31
C LEU A 108 -1.48 -5.67 13.45
N LYS A 109 -2.51 -6.07 14.20
CA LYS A 109 -3.00 -5.35 15.38
C LYS A 109 -1.92 -5.27 16.46
N GLN A 110 -1.24 -6.39 16.74
CA GLN A 110 -0.11 -6.40 17.65
C GLN A 110 0.95 -5.42 17.17
N TRP A 111 1.43 -5.58 15.93
CA TRP A 111 2.41 -4.67 15.33
C TRP A 111 1.99 -3.20 15.46
N PHE A 112 0.74 -2.86 15.11
CA PHE A 112 0.22 -1.49 15.18
C PHE A 112 0.27 -0.88 16.59
N THR A 113 0.05 -1.68 17.63
CA THR A 113 0.03 -1.21 19.03
C THR A 113 1.40 -1.07 19.67
N GLU A 114 2.44 -1.65 19.07
CA GLU A 114 3.79 -1.61 19.62
C GLU A 114 4.43 -0.22 19.44
N PRO A 115 5.35 0.20 20.33
CA PRO A 115 6.18 1.39 20.12
C PRO A 115 7.06 1.24 18.87
N ALA A 116 7.45 2.36 18.26
CA ALA A 116 8.24 2.37 17.01
C ALA A 116 9.50 1.49 17.08
N ALA A 117 10.24 1.54 18.20
CA ALA A 117 11.45 0.73 18.40
C ALA A 117 11.18 -0.78 18.36
N GLU A 118 10.00 -1.23 18.82
CA GLU A 118 9.60 -2.64 18.80
C GLU A 118 8.96 -3.01 17.45
N ARG A 119 8.16 -2.13 16.84
CA ARG A 119 7.63 -2.33 15.49
C ARG A 119 8.72 -2.56 14.45
N HIS A 120 9.84 -1.84 14.56
CA HIS A 120 10.97 -2.03 13.66
C HIS A 120 11.61 -3.42 13.75
N LYS A 121 11.43 -4.13 14.87
CA LYS A 121 11.89 -5.52 15.04
C LYS A 121 10.86 -6.53 14.54
N LEU A 122 9.59 -6.14 14.51
CA LEU A 122 8.48 -6.94 14.04
C LEU A 122 8.26 -6.66 12.54
N THR A 123 8.95 -7.42 11.68
CA THR A 123 8.74 -7.29 10.24
C THR A 123 7.39 -7.91 9.86
N LEU A 124 6.54 -7.14 9.18
CA LEU A 124 5.33 -7.69 8.55
C LEU A 124 5.79 -8.57 7.38
N ASP A 125 5.31 -9.81 7.34
CA ASP A 125 5.63 -10.72 6.24
C ASP A 125 5.04 -10.20 4.90
N ASP A 126 5.54 -10.76 3.78
CA ASP A 126 5.11 -10.37 2.42
C ASP A 126 3.60 -10.56 2.24
N ALA A 127 3.05 -11.57 2.91
CA ALA A 127 1.63 -11.85 2.93
C ALA A 127 0.85 -10.68 3.55
N LEU A 128 1.18 -10.30 4.78
CA LEU A 128 0.51 -9.22 5.49
C LEU A 128 0.73 -7.88 4.81
N SER A 129 1.92 -7.64 4.26
CA SER A 129 2.22 -6.46 3.46
C SER A 129 1.33 -6.39 2.21
N SER A 130 1.17 -7.50 1.49
CA SER A 130 0.25 -7.61 0.35
C SER A 130 -1.21 -7.37 0.77
N ARG A 131 -1.64 -7.94 1.90
CA ARG A 131 -3.01 -7.76 2.39
C ARG A 131 -3.32 -6.31 2.77
N VAL A 132 -2.36 -5.61 3.37
CA VAL A 132 -2.44 -4.17 3.67
C VAL A 132 -2.55 -3.36 2.38
N CYS A 133 -1.71 -3.63 1.38
CA CYS A 133 -1.76 -2.93 0.10
C CYS A 133 -3.04 -3.21 -0.69
N GLN A 134 -3.58 -4.43 -0.62
CA GLN A 134 -4.89 -4.73 -1.21
C GLN A 134 -6.01 -3.94 -0.52
N GLN A 135 -5.96 -3.81 0.81
CA GLN A 135 -6.89 -2.96 1.53
C GLN A 135 -6.76 -1.49 1.10
N ALA A 136 -5.53 -1.00 0.95
CA ALA A 136 -5.24 0.38 0.56
C ALA A 136 -5.71 0.72 -0.86
N LEU A 137 -5.54 -0.21 -1.81
CA LEU A 137 -5.86 0.02 -3.23
C LEU A 137 -7.32 -0.28 -3.55
N PHE A 138 -7.84 -1.39 -3.02
CA PHE A 138 -9.13 -1.95 -3.46
C PHE A 138 -10.19 -1.94 -2.36
N GLY A 139 -9.84 -1.58 -1.13
CA GLY A 139 -10.75 -1.64 0.02
C GLY A 139 -11.14 -3.06 0.46
N ARG A 140 -10.67 -4.09 -0.26
CA ARG A 140 -10.97 -5.50 -0.04
C ARG A 140 -9.79 -6.38 -0.49
N LYS A 141 -9.82 -7.64 -0.07
CA LYS A 141 -8.94 -8.68 -0.62
C LYS A 141 -9.43 -9.04 -2.02
N VAL A 142 -8.57 -8.91 -3.02
CA VAL A 142 -8.85 -9.18 -4.44
C VAL A 142 -8.22 -10.51 -4.87
N PHE A 143 -7.06 -10.86 -4.33
CA PHE A 143 -6.35 -12.09 -4.66
C PHE A 143 -5.81 -12.76 -3.38
N PRO A 144 -5.64 -14.09 -3.40
CA PRO A 144 -5.12 -14.86 -2.27
C PRO A 144 -3.71 -14.42 -1.88
N VAL A 145 -3.40 -14.56 -0.61
CA VAL A 145 -2.17 -14.08 0.00
C VAL A 145 -1.45 -15.23 0.71
N GLY A 146 -0.14 -15.36 0.53
CA GLY A 146 0.67 -16.36 1.24
C GLY A 146 0.23 -17.80 0.95
N ASP A 147 0.00 -18.59 2.00
CA ASP A 147 -0.34 -20.03 1.92
C ASP A 147 -1.67 -20.29 1.17
N GLU A 148 -2.52 -19.29 0.98
CA GLU A 148 -3.74 -19.41 0.18
C GLU A 148 -3.47 -19.62 -1.32
N VAL A 149 -2.27 -19.22 -1.79
CA VAL A 149 -1.83 -19.42 -3.18
C VAL A 149 -1.64 -20.91 -3.48
N SER A 150 -1.34 -21.74 -2.47
CA SER A 150 -1.19 -23.19 -2.63
C SER A 150 -2.50 -23.93 -2.90
N TRP A 151 -3.66 -23.29 -2.76
CA TRP A 151 -4.97 -23.93 -2.91
C TRP A 151 -5.67 -23.67 -4.25
N SER A 152 -5.12 -22.84 -5.12
CA SER A 152 -5.72 -22.56 -6.45
C SER A 152 -4.88 -23.15 -7.59
N ASP A 153 -5.20 -24.38 -8.01
CA ASP A 153 -4.65 -25.04 -9.22
C ASP A 153 -5.08 -24.38 -10.55
N LYS A 154 -5.99 -23.40 -10.49
CA LYS A 154 -6.39 -22.56 -11.63
C LYS A 154 -5.98 -21.14 -11.32
N LYS A 155 -5.26 -20.44 -12.22
CA LYS A 155 -5.10 -18.98 -12.18
C LYS A 155 -6.49 -18.36 -12.33
N PRO A 156 -7.16 -17.91 -11.25
CA PRO A 156 -8.42 -17.21 -11.34
C PRO A 156 -8.15 -15.81 -11.91
N ASP A 157 -9.05 -15.30 -12.75
CA ASP A 157 -8.99 -13.91 -13.20
C ASP A 157 -9.58 -13.00 -12.12
N TRP A 158 -8.78 -12.71 -11.08
CA TRP A 158 -9.20 -11.93 -9.90
C TRP A 158 -9.64 -10.49 -10.20
N PHE A 159 -9.42 -10.01 -11.42
CA PHE A 159 -9.64 -8.63 -11.84
C PHE A 159 -10.80 -8.49 -12.83
N GLU A 160 -11.59 -9.55 -13.05
CA GLU A 160 -12.74 -9.53 -13.96
C GLU A 160 -13.72 -8.40 -13.61
N ASP A 161 -14.05 -8.24 -12.32
CA ASP A 161 -14.93 -7.19 -11.81
C ASP A 161 -14.38 -5.75 -11.97
N GLN A 162 -13.07 -5.61 -12.25
CA GLN A 162 -12.40 -4.31 -12.36
C GLN A 162 -12.20 -3.87 -13.82
N ARG A 163 -12.48 -4.73 -14.80
CA ARG A 163 -12.37 -4.32 -16.21
C ARG A 163 -13.53 -3.39 -16.55
N PRO A 164 -13.27 -2.26 -17.26
CA PRO A 164 -14.36 -1.45 -17.79
C PRO A 164 -15.23 -2.32 -18.71
N THR A 165 -16.53 -2.33 -18.46
CA THR A 165 -17.48 -3.00 -19.34
C THR A 165 -17.54 -2.23 -20.65
N ALA A 166 -17.88 -2.92 -21.76
CA ALA A 166 -17.95 -2.28 -23.07
C ALA A 166 -18.92 -1.08 -23.15
N GLU A 167 -19.82 -0.93 -22.17
CA GLU A 167 -20.72 0.22 -22.01
C GLU A 167 -20.01 1.50 -21.51
N ASP A 168 -18.87 1.40 -20.82
CA ASP A 168 -18.11 2.55 -20.31
C ASP A 168 -17.04 3.08 -21.30
N ALA A 169 -16.89 2.42 -22.47
CA ALA A 169 -15.88 2.75 -23.48
C ALA A 169 -16.42 3.50 -24.71
N SER A 170 -17.67 3.99 -24.65
CA SER A 170 -18.33 4.75 -25.73
C SER A 170 -18.43 6.25 -25.45
#